data_AF-A0A437KT48-F1
#
_entry.id   AF-A0A437KT48-F1
#
_cell.length_a   1.000
_cell.length_b   1.000
_cell.length_c   1.000
_cell.angle_alpha   90.00
_cell.angle_beta   90.00
_cell.angle_gamma   90.00
#
_symmetry.space_group_name_H-M   'P 1'
#
loop_
_entity.id
_entity.type
_entity.pdbx_description
1 polymer ?
#
loop_
_entity_poly.entity_id
_entity_poly.type
_entity_poly.pdbx_seq_one_letter_code
_entity_poly.pdbx_strand_id
1 'polypeptide(L)'
;MNIVYLILVHKDPAQLFRLIEVLNDKQVAFVIHVDKQVSINQFKVYNEKTYQNVHFISNRCVSSWGSFGLVQATLNGLKFIEHNHKTTQRIILLSGQDYPIKSNVYIKAYLKSHINTIFIEHFKIPYKKWHRNGLPRFPAFEEINQVMNIYGGSQWLSLPMYAIKIIFDFLKLNPDFLTYFKNYVRIPDESFFQTLLLNCDNPKITDNIINHNLHLIKWNKPYLNPRVLTTESKNIVNKSKSLFTRKIDPITSSELICYIDEKILGRENFNTI
;
A
#
# COMPACT_ATOMS: atom_id res chain seq x y z
N MET A 1 -2.26 17.15 -9.85
CA MET A 1 -1.29 16.05 -10.00
C MET A 1 -2.08 14.77 -10.12
N ASN A 2 -1.78 13.93 -11.10
CA ASN A 2 -2.53 12.68 -11.34
C ASN A 2 -2.08 11.58 -10.37
N ILE A 3 -3.02 11.06 -9.58
CA ILE A 3 -2.77 10.03 -8.57
C ILE A 3 -3.51 8.75 -8.95
N VAL A 4 -2.84 7.61 -8.83
CA VAL A 4 -3.49 6.31 -8.84
C VAL A 4 -3.40 5.67 -7.46
N TYR A 5 -4.55 5.31 -6.90
CA TYR A 5 -4.62 4.45 -5.73
C TYR A 5 -4.70 2.99 -6.19
N LEU A 6 -3.65 2.22 -5.92
CA LEU A 6 -3.65 0.77 -6.11
C LEU A 6 -4.19 0.13 -4.82
N ILE A 7 -5.36 -0.49 -4.88
CA ILE A 7 -6.04 -1.03 -3.70
C ILE A 7 -6.12 -2.55 -3.77
N LEU A 8 -5.57 -3.22 -2.75
CA LEU A 8 -5.70 -4.67 -2.57
C LEU A 8 -6.87 -4.98 -1.62
N VAL A 9 -7.86 -5.75 -2.08
CA VAL A 9 -9.08 -6.06 -1.29
C VAL A 9 -9.43 -7.55 -1.33
N HIS A 10 -10.06 -8.03 -0.25
CA HIS A 10 -10.60 -9.39 -0.17
C HIS A 10 -11.94 -9.46 0.57
N LYS A 11 -12.48 -8.34 1.07
CA LYS A 11 -13.77 -8.28 1.78
C LYS A 11 -14.33 -6.86 1.80
N ASP A 12 -15.51 -6.72 2.38
CA ASP A 12 -16.20 -5.47 2.69
C ASP A 12 -16.30 -4.47 1.52
N PRO A 13 -17.06 -4.79 0.44
CA PRO A 13 -17.25 -3.89 -0.70
C PRO A 13 -17.73 -2.48 -0.30
N ALA A 14 -18.66 -2.38 0.65
CA ALA A 14 -19.15 -1.10 1.15
C ALA A 14 -18.00 -0.21 1.68
N GLN A 15 -17.05 -0.79 2.42
CA GLN A 15 -15.88 -0.06 2.91
C GLN A 15 -14.97 0.43 1.77
N LEU A 16 -14.73 -0.44 0.78
CA LEU A 16 -13.95 -0.07 -0.41
C LEU A 16 -14.59 1.11 -1.15
N PHE A 17 -15.91 1.07 -1.39
CA PHE A 17 -16.58 2.14 -2.12
C PHE A 17 -16.68 3.43 -1.32
N ARG A 18 -16.80 3.34 0.02
CA ARG A 18 -16.63 4.51 0.87
C ARG A 18 -15.24 5.12 0.72
N LEU A 19 -14.18 4.30 0.75
CA LEU A 19 -12.80 4.76 0.58
C LEU A 19 -12.60 5.44 -0.79
N ILE A 20 -13.13 4.84 -1.86
CA ILE A 20 -13.12 5.41 -3.21
C ILE A 20 -13.81 6.77 -3.19
N GLU A 21 -15.02 6.85 -2.64
CA GLU A 21 -15.81 8.08 -2.63
C GLU A 21 -15.13 9.21 -1.85
N VAL A 22 -14.47 8.94 -0.72
CA VAL A 22 -13.73 9.96 0.04
C VAL A 22 -12.49 10.46 -0.69
N LEU A 23 -11.81 9.58 -1.42
CA LEU A 23 -10.59 9.92 -2.19
C LEU A 23 -10.88 10.42 -3.62
N ASN A 24 -12.11 10.28 -4.10
CA ASN A 24 -12.44 10.56 -5.49
C ASN A 24 -12.26 12.05 -5.84
N ASP A 25 -11.69 12.30 -7.02
CA ASP A 25 -11.42 13.62 -7.56
C ASP A 25 -11.13 13.52 -9.08
N LYS A 26 -11.23 14.63 -9.83
CA LYS A 26 -11.00 14.71 -11.29
C LYS A 26 -9.64 14.18 -11.77
N GLN A 27 -8.61 14.20 -10.91
CA GLN A 27 -7.24 13.75 -11.24
C GLN A 27 -6.84 12.46 -10.50
N VAL A 28 -7.81 11.67 -10.07
CA VAL A 28 -7.59 10.42 -9.34
C VAL A 28 -8.15 9.26 -10.16
N ALA A 29 -7.44 8.14 -10.15
CA ALA A 29 -7.97 6.85 -10.58
C ALA A 29 -7.70 5.77 -9.52
N PHE A 30 -8.50 4.70 -9.56
CA PHE A 30 -8.42 3.59 -8.63
C PHE A 30 -8.18 2.31 -9.43
N VAL A 31 -7.11 1.60 -9.10
CA VAL A 31 -6.80 0.29 -9.67
C VAL A 31 -6.97 -0.73 -8.55
N ILE A 32 -7.88 -1.67 -8.74
CA ILE A 32 -8.34 -2.56 -7.68
C ILE A 32 -7.98 -4.00 -8.03
N HIS A 33 -7.19 -4.63 -7.17
CA HIS A 33 -7.02 -6.07 -7.15
C HIS A 33 -7.96 -6.65 -6.09
N VAL A 34 -8.85 -7.55 -6.54
CA VAL A 34 -9.67 -8.37 -5.65
C VAL A 34 -9.00 -9.74 -5.55
N ASP A 35 -8.77 -10.24 -4.34
CA ASP A 35 -8.23 -11.58 -4.12
C ASP A 35 -8.98 -12.62 -4.96
N LYS A 36 -8.23 -13.50 -5.64
CA LYS A 36 -8.80 -14.49 -6.56
C LYS A 36 -9.75 -15.47 -5.86
N GLN A 37 -9.59 -15.71 -4.56
CA GLN A 37 -10.46 -16.58 -3.77
C GLN A 37 -11.86 -15.99 -3.55
N VAL A 38 -12.03 -14.69 -3.81
CA VAL A 38 -13.26 -13.97 -3.55
C VAL A 38 -13.95 -13.64 -4.86
N SER A 39 -15.28 -13.78 -4.90
CA SER A 39 -16.06 -13.41 -6.08
C SER A 39 -15.90 -11.91 -6.35
N ILE A 40 -15.51 -11.55 -7.57
CA ILE A 40 -15.39 -10.13 -7.97
C ILE A 40 -16.76 -9.45 -8.11
N ASN A 41 -17.83 -10.23 -8.33
CA ASN A 41 -19.16 -9.69 -8.61
C ASN A 41 -19.70 -8.87 -7.44
N GLN A 42 -19.41 -9.28 -6.20
CA GLN A 42 -19.82 -8.51 -5.01
C GLN A 42 -19.21 -7.10 -4.96
N PHE A 43 -18.09 -6.87 -5.65
CA PHE A 43 -17.46 -5.56 -5.76
C PHE A 43 -17.93 -4.81 -7.01
N LYS A 44 -18.21 -5.51 -8.12
CA LYS A 44 -18.66 -4.89 -9.37
C LYS A 44 -20.05 -4.28 -9.29
N VAL A 45 -20.97 -4.88 -8.52
CA VAL A 45 -22.33 -4.36 -8.33
C VAL A 45 -22.32 -2.91 -7.81
N TYR A 46 -21.35 -2.57 -6.96
CA TYR A 46 -21.17 -1.20 -6.47
C TYR A 46 -20.56 -0.24 -7.50
N ASN A 47 -19.90 -0.75 -8.56
CA ASN A 47 -19.20 0.04 -9.57
C ASN A 47 -20.01 0.35 -10.83
N GLU A 48 -20.92 -0.55 -11.22
CA GLU A 48 -21.33 -0.78 -12.62
C GLU A 48 -21.85 0.45 -13.40
N LYS A 49 -22.17 1.58 -12.77
CA LYS A 49 -22.54 2.82 -13.48
C LYS A 49 -21.98 4.13 -12.89
N THR A 50 -21.21 4.09 -11.80
CA THR A 50 -20.98 5.30 -10.98
C THR A 50 -19.57 5.89 -11.12
N TYR A 51 -18.53 5.07 -11.26
CA TYR A 51 -17.14 5.54 -11.26
C TYR A 51 -16.38 5.07 -12.51
N GLN A 52 -16.21 5.98 -13.47
CA GLN A 52 -15.45 5.71 -14.70
C GLN A 52 -13.94 5.57 -14.46
N ASN A 53 -13.45 6.14 -13.36
CA ASN A 53 -12.04 6.12 -12.95
C ASN A 53 -11.71 4.97 -11.98
N VAL A 54 -12.58 3.95 -11.88
CA VAL A 54 -12.37 2.75 -11.07
C VAL A 54 -12.18 1.54 -11.98
N HIS A 55 -11.03 0.88 -11.85
CA HIS A 55 -10.61 -0.21 -12.71
C HIS A 55 -10.30 -1.46 -11.89
N PHE A 56 -11.11 -2.50 -12.04
CA PHE A 56 -10.80 -3.82 -11.49
C PHE A 56 -9.88 -4.58 -12.44
N ILE A 57 -8.73 -5.05 -11.94
CA ILE A 57 -7.80 -5.80 -12.79
C ILE A 57 -8.29 -7.24 -12.98
N SER A 58 -8.18 -7.75 -14.21
CA SER A 58 -8.55 -9.13 -14.57
C SER A 58 -7.49 -10.15 -14.13
N ASN A 59 -6.22 -9.76 -14.12
CA ASN A 59 -5.10 -10.59 -13.67
C ASN A 59 -5.06 -10.69 -12.13
N ARG A 60 -6.03 -11.40 -11.56
CA ARG A 60 -6.16 -11.64 -10.12
C ARG A 60 -5.31 -12.85 -9.70
N CYS A 61 -4.77 -12.79 -8.48
CA CYS A 61 -4.04 -13.89 -7.85
C CYS A 61 -4.55 -14.10 -6.43
N VAL A 62 -4.26 -15.27 -5.87
CA VAL A 62 -4.46 -15.53 -4.44
C VAL A 62 -3.47 -14.64 -3.69
N SER A 63 -3.95 -13.86 -2.72
CA SER A 63 -3.18 -12.85 -1.99
C SER A 63 -3.38 -12.97 -0.48
N SER A 64 -3.26 -14.21 0.03
CA SER A 64 -3.36 -14.52 1.45
C SER A 64 -2.32 -13.75 2.28
N TRP A 65 -2.67 -13.44 3.53
CA TRP A 65 -1.81 -12.70 4.45
C TRP A 65 -0.43 -13.35 4.60
N GLY A 66 0.63 -12.54 4.48
CA GLY A 66 2.02 -12.96 4.59
C GLY A 66 2.53 -13.87 3.46
N SER A 67 1.76 -14.01 2.37
CA SER A 67 2.17 -14.78 1.20
C SER A 67 2.77 -13.89 0.10
N PHE A 68 3.55 -14.50 -0.80
CA PHE A 68 4.00 -13.84 -2.03
C PHE A 68 2.85 -13.31 -2.91
N GLY A 69 1.63 -13.82 -2.71
CA GLY A 69 0.43 -13.35 -3.40
C GLY A 69 0.18 -11.86 -3.26
N LEU A 70 0.53 -11.22 -2.13
CA LEU A 70 0.41 -9.77 -1.94
C LEU A 70 1.42 -8.99 -2.78
N VAL A 71 2.65 -9.50 -2.90
CA VAL A 71 3.67 -8.96 -3.80
C VAL A 71 3.20 -9.08 -5.25
N GLN A 72 2.73 -10.27 -5.65
CA GLN A 72 2.22 -10.52 -7.01
C GLN A 72 1.01 -9.63 -7.33
N ALA A 73 0.09 -9.45 -6.40
CA ALA A 73 -1.07 -8.57 -6.55
C ALA A 73 -0.63 -7.12 -6.81
N THR A 74 0.35 -6.64 -6.04
CA THR A 74 0.95 -5.32 -6.22
C THR A 74 1.62 -5.19 -7.59
N LEU A 75 2.43 -6.16 -8.00
CA LEU A 75 3.09 -6.16 -9.32
C LEU A 75 2.06 -6.18 -10.46
N ASN A 76 0.98 -6.96 -10.36
CA ASN A 76 -0.09 -6.98 -11.36
C ASN A 76 -0.76 -5.61 -11.48
N GLY A 77 -1.00 -4.94 -10.35
CA GLY A 77 -1.53 -3.57 -10.31
C GLY A 77 -0.59 -2.55 -10.94
N LEU A 78 0.70 -2.57 -10.58
CA LEU A 78 1.71 -1.69 -11.19
C LEU A 78 1.82 -1.91 -12.70
N LYS A 79 1.74 -3.17 -13.17
CA LYS A 79 1.73 -3.48 -14.60
C LYS A 79 0.51 -2.92 -15.29
N PHE A 80 -0.67 -3.05 -14.69
CA PHE A 80 -1.90 -2.45 -15.23
C PHE A 80 -1.79 -0.92 -15.34
N ILE A 81 -1.24 -0.26 -14.31
CA ILE A 81 -1.04 1.20 -14.27
C ILE A 81 -0.09 1.65 -15.39
N GLU A 82 1.04 0.94 -15.59
CA GLU A 82 2.01 1.21 -16.65
C GLU A 82 1.35 1.25 -18.05
N HIS A 83 0.41 0.34 -18.32
CA HIS A 83 -0.22 0.22 -19.63
C HIS A 83 -1.38 1.20 -19.84
N ASN A 84 -2.20 1.40 -18.79
CA ASN A 84 -3.50 2.07 -18.93
C ASN A 84 -3.53 3.51 -18.39
N HIS A 85 -2.58 3.90 -17.54
CA HIS A 85 -2.58 5.21 -16.87
C HIS A 85 -1.26 5.95 -17.07
N LYS A 86 -0.87 6.20 -18.33
CA LYS A 86 0.42 6.81 -18.71
C LYS A 86 0.65 8.23 -18.18
N THR A 87 -0.41 8.96 -17.84
CA THR A 87 -0.33 10.33 -17.30
C THR A 87 -0.22 10.34 -15.77
N THR A 88 -0.18 9.18 -15.12
CA THR A 88 0.01 9.05 -13.67
C THR A 88 1.32 9.70 -13.26
N GLN A 89 1.28 10.46 -12.17
CA GLN A 89 2.48 11.02 -11.56
C GLN A 89 2.81 10.33 -10.26
N ARG A 90 1.78 9.87 -9.53
CA ARG A 90 1.92 9.26 -8.22
C ARG A 90 1.08 8.00 -8.09
N ILE A 91 1.64 6.98 -7.47
CA ILE A 91 0.97 5.74 -7.10
C ILE A 91 1.02 5.59 -5.59
N ILE A 92 -0.09 5.19 -4.98
CA ILE A 92 -0.17 4.88 -3.54
C ILE A 92 -0.80 3.50 -3.39
N LEU A 93 -0.09 2.60 -2.70
CA LEU A 93 -0.63 1.31 -2.32
C LEU A 93 -1.49 1.45 -1.08
N LEU A 94 -2.73 0.98 -1.17
CA LEU A 94 -3.71 0.89 -0.07
C LEU A 94 -4.34 -0.51 -0.08
N SER A 95 -5.15 -0.77 0.93
CA SER A 95 -6.08 -1.88 1.00
C SER A 95 -7.47 -1.39 1.39
N GLY A 96 -8.44 -2.30 1.37
CA GLY A 96 -9.82 -2.00 1.74
C GLY A 96 -10.02 -1.55 3.19
N GLN A 97 -9.00 -1.65 4.05
CA GLN A 97 -9.09 -1.28 5.47
C GLN A 97 -8.21 -0.08 5.86
N ASP A 98 -7.73 0.67 4.86
CA ASP A 98 -7.06 1.94 5.05
C ASP A 98 -8.06 3.09 4.88
N TYR A 99 -7.76 4.24 5.49
CA TYR A 99 -8.61 5.42 5.40
C TYR A 99 -7.79 6.71 5.43
N PRO A 100 -8.13 7.75 4.64
CA PRO A 100 -7.42 9.02 4.69
C PRO A 100 -7.64 9.72 6.04
N ILE A 101 -6.60 10.37 6.53
CA ILE A 101 -6.63 11.25 7.72
C ILE A 101 -6.11 12.65 7.40
N LYS A 102 -6.19 13.02 6.11
CA LYS A 102 -5.91 14.34 5.53
C LYS A 102 -6.83 14.52 4.33
N SER A 103 -7.26 15.76 4.06
CA SER A 103 -8.12 16.08 2.91
C SER A 103 -7.41 15.83 1.57
N ASN A 104 -8.18 15.63 0.49
CA ASN A 104 -7.63 15.41 -0.85
C ASN A 104 -6.75 16.60 -1.31
N VAL A 105 -7.11 17.83 -0.92
CA VAL A 105 -6.31 19.03 -1.18
C VAL A 105 -4.93 18.93 -0.51
N TYR A 106 -4.89 18.55 0.77
CA TYR A 106 -3.64 18.37 1.50
C TYR A 106 -2.80 17.24 0.92
N ILE A 107 -3.42 16.07 0.66
CA ILE A 107 -2.74 14.90 0.10
C ILE A 107 -2.07 15.27 -1.23
N LYS A 108 -2.81 15.92 -2.14
CA LYS A 108 -2.27 16.37 -3.43
C LYS A 108 -1.13 17.39 -3.27
N ALA A 109 -1.27 18.37 -2.38
CA ALA A 109 -0.24 19.37 -2.14
C ALA A 109 1.04 18.74 -1.59
N TYR A 110 0.91 17.86 -0.59
CA TYR A 110 2.03 17.14 0.01
C TYR A 110 2.76 16.27 -1.01
N LEU A 111 2.04 15.50 -1.82
CA LEU A 111 2.66 14.62 -2.81
C LEU A 111 3.25 15.39 -4.00
N LYS A 112 2.72 16.58 -4.30
CA LYS A 112 3.27 17.49 -5.32
C LYS A 112 4.60 18.09 -4.87
N SER A 113 4.73 18.46 -3.59
CA SER A 113 6.01 18.95 -3.05
C SER A 113 7.08 17.87 -2.90
N HIS A 114 6.70 16.60 -3.01
CA HIS A 114 7.58 15.44 -2.92
C HIS A 114 7.63 14.64 -4.23
N ILE A 115 7.42 15.27 -5.39
CA ILE A 115 7.06 14.59 -6.66
C ILE A 115 7.92 13.38 -7.02
N ASN A 116 9.23 13.42 -6.75
CA ASN A 116 10.16 12.33 -7.05
C ASN A 116 10.36 11.34 -5.89
N THR A 117 9.95 11.70 -4.68
CA THR A 117 10.18 10.92 -3.46
C THR A 117 9.51 9.55 -3.52
N ILE A 118 10.24 8.52 -3.15
CA ILE A 118 9.74 7.15 -2.93
C ILE A 118 9.55 6.97 -1.44
N PHE A 119 8.30 6.78 -1.03
CA PHE A 119 7.94 6.56 0.36
C PHE A 119 7.84 5.07 0.61
N ILE A 120 8.81 4.50 1.33
CA ILE A 120 8.77 3.12 1.78
C ILE A 120 9.52 3.02 3.10
N GLU A 121 8.87 2.47 4.13
CA GLU A 121 9.58 2.19 5.38
C GLU A 121 10.55 1.03 5.15
N HIS A 122 11.78 1.19 5.61
CA HIS A 122 12.86 0.23 5.41
C HIS A 122 13.87 0.24 6.55
N PHE A 123 14.48 -0.92 6.80
CA PHE A 123 15.62 -1.12 7.68
C PHE A 123 16.44 -2.32 7.20
N LYS A 124 17.75 -2.29 7.40
CA LYS A 124 18.66 -3.38 7.03
C LYS A 124 18.47 -4.57 7.98
N ILE A 125 18.47 -5.78 7.44
CA ILE A 125 18.45 -7.04 8.21
C ILE A 125 19.89 -7.47 8.52
N PRO A 126 20.20 -7.94 9.74
CA PRO A 126 19.32 -8.11 10.91
C PRO A 126 18.91 -6.80 11.60
N TYR A 127 17.66 -6.71 12.07
CA TYR A 127 17.14 -5.51 12.78
C TYR A 127 16.58 -5.84 14.17
N LYS A 128 17.23 -5.34 15.22
CA LYS A 128 16.95 -5.69 16.64
C LYS A 128 15.49 -5.50 17.08
N LYS A 129 14.76 -4.54 16.49
CA LYS A 129 13.35 -4.30 16.88
C LYS A 129 12.37 -5.23 16.18
N TRP A 130 12.81 -6.00 15.19
CA TRP A 130 11.97 -6.99 14.53
C TRP A 130 12.08 -8.33 15.22
N HIS A 131 11.00 -9.12 15.21
CA HIS A 131 10.96 -10.41 15.89
C HIS A 131 12.11 -11.30 15.41
N ARG A 132 12.95 -11.77 16.35
CA ARG A 132 14.17 -12.56 16.06
C ARG A 132 15.07 -11.92 15.00
N ASN A 133 15.18 -10.59 15.04
CA ASN A 133 15.94 -9.77 14.09
C ASN A 133 15.50 -9.85 12.62
N GLY A 134 14.36 -10.49 12.32
CA GLY A 134 13.90 -10.78 10.95
C GLY A 134 14.51 -12.01 10.30
N LEU A 135 15.59 -12.58 10.85
CA LEU A 135 16.35 -13.67 10.26
C LEU A 135 15.50 -14.92 9.90
N PRO A 136 14.53 -15.37 10.72
CA PRO A 136 13.72 -16.55 10.38
C PRO A 136 12.86 -16.41 9.12
N ARG A 137 12.77 -15.21 8.55
CA ARG A 137 12.03 -14.95 7.30
C ARG A 137 12.86 -15.21 6.04
N PHE A 138 14.18 -15.30 6.17
CA PHE A 138 15.12 -15.37 5.05
C PHE A 138 15.96 -16.65 5.15
N PRO A 139 15.51 -17.77 4.55
CA PRO A 139 16.34 -18.97 4.43
C PRO A 139 17.66 -18.66 3.69
N ALA A 140 18.75 -19.30 4.10
CA ALA A 140 20.10 -19.06 3.57
C ALA A 140 20.54 -17.58 3.66
N PHE A 141 20.21 -16.90 4.78
CA PHE A 141 20.49 -15.47 4.94
C PHE A 141 21.98 -15.14 4.78
N GLU A 142 22.89 -15.93 5.37
CA GLU A 142 24.33 -15.64 5.33
C GLU A 142 24.90 -15.70 3.90
N GLU A 143 24.43 -16.65 3.10
CA GLU A 143 24.82 -16.79 1.69
C GLU A 143 24.22 -15.67 0.84
N ILE A 144 22.92 -15.39 1.01
CA ILE A 144 22.23 -14.35 0.24
C ILE A 144 22.78 -12.96 0.58
N ASN A 145 23.12 -12.70 1.84
CA ASN A 145 23.59 -11.39 2.29
C ASN A 145 25.01 -11.06 1.80
N GLN A 146 25.76 -12.03 1.26
CA GLN A 146 27.03 -11.78 0.58
C GLN A 146 26.86 -11.19 -0.82
N VAL A 147 25.72 -11.46 -1.47
CA VAL A 147 25.43 -11.01 -2.85
C VAL A 147 24.42 -9.88 -2.91
N MET A 148 23.56 -9.74 -1.90
CA MET A 148 22.50 -8.74 -1.84
C MET A 148 22.18 -8.34 -0.41
N ASN A 149 22.15 -7.04 -0.12
CA ASN A 149 21.73 -6.58 1.19
C ASN A 149 20.23 -6.81 1.39
N ILE A 150 19.83 -7.48 2.47
CA ILE A 150 18.40 -7.70 2.75
C ILE A 150 17.83 -6.54 3.58
N TYR A 151 16.66 -6.07 3.17
CA TYR A 151 15.93 -5.01 3.86
C TYR A 151 14.49 -5.44 4.15
N GLY A 152 13.98 -5.04 5.31
CA GLY A 152 12.59 -5.23 5.72
C GLY A 152 11.92 -3.91 6.07
N GLY A 153 10.60 -3.92 6.23
CA GLY A 153 9.81 -2.73 6.55
C GLY A 153 8.31 -2.97 6.46
N SER A 154 7.57 -1.90 6.19
CA SER A 154 6.12 -1.97 6.00
C SER A 154 5.76 -2.26 4.54
N GLN A 155 4.68 -3.02 4.30
CA GLN A 155 4.16 -3.26 2.94
C GLN A 155 3.77 -1.96 2.21
N TRP A 156 3.35 -0.92 2.94
CA TRP A 156 2.82 0.30 2.32
C TRP A 156 3.90 1.12 1.63
N LEU A 157 3.61 1.52 0.40
CA LEU A 157 4.50 2.30 -0.42
C LEU A 157 3.77 3.41 -1.19
N SER A 158 4.52 4.44 -1.55
CA SER A 158 4.13 5.40 -2.57
C SER A 158 5.27 5.66 -3.54
N LEU A 159 4.96 5.55 -4.83
CA LEU A 159 5.94 5.57 -5.90
C LEU A 159 5.63 6.69 -6.89
N PRO A 160 6.64 7.40 -7.41
CA PRO A 160 6.50 8.13 -8.66
C PRO A 160 6.36 7.14 -9.82
N MET A 161 5.68 7.56 -10.90
CA MET A 161 5.38 6.69 -12.04
C MET A 161 6.63 6.04 -12.67
N TYR A 162 7.76 6.75 -12.73
CA TYR A 162 9.00 6.23 -13.31
C TYR A 162 9.55 4.99 -12.58
N ALA A 163 9.21 4.81 -11.30
CA ALA A 163 9.74 3.72 -10.50
C ALA A 163 9.20 2.35 -10.95
N ILE A 164 8.02 2.30 -11.60
CA ILE A 164 7.48 1.05 -12.15
C ILE A 164 8.46 0.42 -13.14
N LYS A 165 8.97 1.23 -14.08
CA LYS A 165 9.90 0.74 -15.10
C LYS A 165 11.16 0.17 -14.46
N ILE A 166 11.72 0.89 -13.48
CA ILE A 166 12.92 0.46 -12.75
C ILE A 166 12.68 -0.86 -12.01
N ILE A 167 11.52 -1.01 -11.36
CA ILE A 167 11.12 -2.25 -10.70
C ILE A 167 11.10 -3.42 -11.69
N PHE A 168 10.43 -3.26 -12.84
CA PHE A 168 10.33 -4.34 -13.81
C PHE A 168 11.65 -4.63 -14.55
N ASP A 169 12.47 -3.61 -14.82
CA ASP A 169 13.82 -3.81 -15.37
C ASP A 169 14.69 -4.60 -14.38
N PHE A 170 14.65 -4.27 -13.10
CA PHE A 170 15.38 -5.01 -12.05
C PHE A 170 14.93 -6.48 -12.02
N LEU A 171 13.62 -6.75 -12.02
CA LEU A 171 13.11 -8.11 -11.99
C LEU A 171 13.46 -8.91 -13.25
N LYS A 172 13.54 -8.25 -14.41
CA LYS A 172 13.96 -8.89 -15.67
C LYS A 172 15.44 -9.28 -15.63
N LEU A 173 16.30 -8.43 -15.05
CA LEU A 173 17.74 -8.67 -14.94
C LEU A 173 18.09 -9.66 -13.81
N ASN A 174 17.25 -9.76 -12.79
CA ASN A 174 17.49 -10.58 -11.60
C ASN A 174 16.36 -11.62 -11.40
N PRO A 175 16.20 -12.61 -12.29
CA PRO A 175 15.13 -13.61 -12.16
C PRO A 175 15.25 -14.43 -10.86
N ASP A 176 16.45 -14.66 -10.36
CA ASP A 176 16.69 -15.40 -9.11
C ASP A 176 16.19 -14.63 -7.88
N PHE A 177 16.18 -13.30 -7.91
CA PHE A 177 15.56 -12.49 -6.87
C PHE A 177 14.07 -12.83 -6.73
N LEU A 178 13.36 -12.87 -7.86
CA LEU A 178 11.95 -13.19 -7.88
C LEU A 178 11.70 -14.62 -7.39
N THR A 179 12.52 -15.57 -7.85
CA THR A 179 12.46 -16.97 -7.41
C THR A 179 12.68 -17.10 -5.90
N TYR A 180 13.68 -16.40 -5.36
CA TYR A 180 13.99 -16.42 -3.93
C TYR A 180 12.82 -15.94 -3.07
N PHE A 181 12.29 -14.75 -3.38
CA PHE A 181 11.18 -14.16 -2.63
C PHE A 181 9.86 -14.91 -2.79
N LYS A 182 9.64 -15.52 -3.96
CA LYS A 182 8.41 -16.27 -4.23
C LYS A 182 8.38 -17.60 -3.48
N ASN A 183 9.52 -18.30 -3.44
CA ASN A 183 9.55 -19.69 -3.00
C ASN A 183 10.07 -19.89 -1.57
N TYR A 184 10.89 -18.96 -1.06
CA TYR A 184 11.63 -19.19 0.20
C TYR A 184 11.35 -18.13 1.27
N VAL A 185 11.19 -16.86 0.89
CA VAL A 185 11.00 -15.77 1.87
C VAL A 185 9.62 -15.85 2.52
N ARG A 186 9.57 -15.73 3.85
CA ARG A 186 8.31 -15.66 4.61
C ARG A 186 7.87 -14.21 4.79
N ILE A 187 6.58 -13.93 4.57
CA ILE A 187 6.02 -12.56 4.65
C ILE A 187 6.83 -11.61 3.72
N PRO A 188 6.93 -11.95 2.41
CA PRO A 188 7.79 -11.22 1.48
C PRO A 188 7.27 -9.81 1.18
N ASP A 189 5.99 -9.53 1.40
CA ASP A 189 5.39 -8.21 1.22
C ASP A 189 6.01 -7.12 2.12
N GLU A 190 6.63 -7.50 3.24
CA GLU A 190 7.36 -6.62 4.16
C GLU A 190 8.86 -6.51 3.86
N SER A 191 9.36 -7.05 2.73
CA SER A 191 10.80 -7.00 2.40
C SER A 191 11.14 -6.97 0.91
N PHE A 192 10.22 -7.37 0.04
CA PHE A 192 10.44 -7.48 -1.41
C PHE A 192 10.79 -6.13 -2.03
N PHE A 193 9.92 -5.13 -1.88
CA PHE A 193 10.12 -3.82 -2.50
C PHE A 193 11.26 -3.04 -1.85
N GLN A 194 11.45 -3.18 -0.53
CA GLN A 194 12.59 -2.59 0.19
C GLN A 194 13.91 -3.13 -0.37
N THR A 195 14.06 -4.45 -0.39
CA THR A 195 15.27 -5.11 -0.87
C THR A 195 15.52 -4.79 -2.33
N LEU A 196 14.50 -4.84 -3.18
CA LEU A 196 14.61 -4.48 -4.58
C LEU A 196 15.10 -3.04 -4.78
N LEU A 197 14.42 -2.07 -4.15
CA LEU A 197 14.71 -0.65 -4.37
C LEU A 197 16.08 -0.24 -3.80
N LEU A 198 16.48 -0.80 -2.67
CA LEU A 198 17.77 -0.47 -2.02
C LEU A 198 18.97 -1.22 -2.59
N ASN A 199 18.76 -2.25 -3.41
CA ASN A 199 19.81 -2.87 -4.23
C ASN A 199 19.71 -2.43 -5.70
N CYS A 200 18.83 -1.48 -6.02
CA CYS A 200 18.79 -0.87 -7.34
C CYS A 200 19.84 0.25 -7.38
N ASP A 201 20.93 0.02 -8.11
CA ASP A 201 21.94 1.06 -8.39
C ASP A 201 21.42 2.04 -9.45
N ASN A 202 20.42 2.83 -9.06
CA ASN A 202 19.79 3.83 -9.91
C ASN A 202 19.60 5.14 -9.11
N PRO A 203 20.24 6.25 -9.52
CA PRO A 203 20.14 7.54 -8.83
C PRO A 203 18.70 8.04 -8.64
N LYS A 204 17.79 7.71 -9.57
CA LYS A 204 16.38 8.08 -9.41
C LYS A 204 15.74 7.39 -8.20
N ILE A 205 16.22 6.23 -7.79
CA ILE A 205 15.78 5.54 -6.58
C ILE A 205 16.60 6.02 -5.37
N THR A 206 17.92 5.89 -5.41
CA THR A 206 18.80 6.11 -4.25
C THR A 206 18.71 7.53 -3.70
N ASP A 207 18.55 8.52 -4.57
CA ASP A 207 18.53 9.94 -4.16
C ASP A 207 17.14 10.38 -3.69
N ASN A 208 16.11 9.58 -3.93
CA ASN A 208 14.71 9.95 -3.69
C ASN A 208 13.98 9.03 -2.71
N ILE A 209 14.58 7.92 -2.29
CA ILE A 209 13.98 7.01 -1.31
C ILE A 209 14.04 7.61 0.09
N ILE A 210 12.92 7.57 0.80
CA ILE A 210 12.85 8.02 2.20
C ILE A 210 12.20 6.96 3.09
N ASN A 211 12.67 6.90 4.34
CA ASN A 211 12.22 5.94 5.34
C ASN A 211 10.88 6.34 6.00
N HIS A 212 9.79 6.35 5.22
CA HIS A 212 8.46 6.68 5.69
C HIS A 212 7.41 6.07 4.76
N ASN A 213 6.31 5.50 5.29
CA ASN A 213 5.30 4.79 4.51
C ASN A 213 3.95 5.52 4.35
N LEU A 214 3.85 6.76 4.87
CA LEU A 214 2.64 7.61 4.84
C LEU A 214 1.44 7.09 5.65
N HIS A 215 1.60 6.04 6.45
CA HIS A 215 0.53 5.42 7.22
C HIS A 215 0.73 5.60 8.73
N LEU A 216 -0.36 5.94 9.43
CA LEU A 216 -0.47 5.79 10.86
C LEU A 216 -0.89 4.35 11.14
N ILE A 217 0.02 3.56 11.69
CA ILE A 217 -0.26 2.17 12.06
C ILE A 217 0.08 1.99 13.53
N LYS A 218 -0.88 1.51 14.30
CA LYS A 218 -0.65 1.14 15.71
C LYS A 218 -0.73 -0.36 15.85
N TRP A 219 0.08 -0.88 16.75
CA TRP A 219 0.15 -2.30 17.04
C TRP A 219 0.06 -2.51 18.55
N ASN A 220 -0.70 -3.52 18.94
CA ASN A 220 -0.83 -3.95 20.33
C ASN A 220 -0.28 -5.38 20.46
N LYS A 221 0.18 -5.78 21.65
CA LYS A 221 0.52 -7.18 21.95
C LYS A 221 -0.67 -8.09 21.59
N PRO A 222 -0.46 -9.25 20.94
CA PRO A 222 0.82 -9.92 20.65
C PRO A 222 1.54 -9.48 19.35
N TYR A 223 1.17 -8.35 18.75
CA TYR A 223 1.79 -7.78 17.53
C TYR A 223 1.63 -8.66 16.28
N LEU A 224 0.59 -9.50 16.23
CA LEU A 224 0.28 -10.32 15.06
C LEU A 224 -0.39 -9.53 13.94
N ASN A 225 -1.22 -8.54 14.31
CA ASN A 225 -1.98 -7.71 13.39
C ASN A 225 -2.00 -6.26 13.88
N PRO A 226 -2.12 -5.27 12.98
CA PRO A 226 -2.37 -3.89 13.38
C PRO A 226 -3.63 -3.77 14.24
N ARG A 227 -3.57 -2.90 15.25
CA ARG A 227 -4.72 -2.52 16.07
C ARG A 227 -5.79 -1.90 15.17
N VAL A 228 -7.05 -2.32 15.35
CA VAL A 228 -8.20 -1.60 14.79
C VAL A 228 -8.38 -0.29 15.57
N LEU A 229 -8.33 0.84 14.86
CA LEU A 229 -8.46 2.15 15.49
C LEU A 229 -9.93 2.47 15.77
N THR A 230 -10.19 2.95 16.98
CA THR A 230 -11.51 3.36 17.46
C THR A 230 -11.54 4.85 17.76
N THR A 231 -12.67 5.38 18.23
CA THR A 231 -12.85 6.77 18.66
C THR A 231 -11.78 7.26 19.64
N GLU A 232 -11.23 6.38 20.48
CA GLU A 232 -10.10 6.69 21.38
C GLU A 232 -8.85 7.17 20.64
N SER A 233 -8.73 6.84 19.35
CA SER A 233 -7.59 7.18 18.51
C SER A 233 -7.66 8.59 17.92
N LYS A 234 -8.73 9.38 18.18
CA LYS A 234 -8.89 10.75 17.68
C LYS A 234 -7.64 11.62 17.89
N ASN A 235 -7.08 11.58 19.11
CA ASN A 235 -5.91 12.38 19.45
C ASN A 235 -4.66 12.01 18.63
N ILE A 236 -4.43 10.72 18.38
CA ILE A 236 -3.27 10.27 17.58
C ILE A 236 -3.49 10.54 16.08
N VAL A 237 -4.74 10.45 15.61
CA VAL A 237 -5.11 10.78 14.22
C VAL A 237 -4.87 12.26 13.94
N ASN A 238 -5.34 13.15 14.82
CA ASN A 238 -5.18 14.60 14.67
C ASN A 238 -3.71 15.04 14.66
N LYS A 239 -2.89 14.45 15.53
CA LYS A 239 -1.46 14.77 15.63
C LYS A 239 -0.61 14.13 14.53
N SER A 240 -1.14 13.15 13.80
CA SER A 240 -0.38 12.40 12.82
C SER A 240 -0.03 13.25 11.60
N LYS A 241 1.21 13.12 11.14
CA LYS A 241 1.70 13.66 9.86
C LYS A 241 1.46 12.70 8.70
N SER A 242 1.08 11.45 8.98
CA SER A 242 0.72 10.46 7.96
C SER A 242 -0.52 10.91 7.19
N LEU A 243 -0.63 10.47 5.93
CA LEU A 243 -1.76 10.79 5.07
C LEU A 243 -2.92 9.81 5.28
N PHE A 244 -2.59 8.57 5.61
CA PHE A 244 -3.54 7.47 5.78
C PHE A 244 -3.39 6.85 7.16
N THR A 245 -4.39 6.07 7.56
CA THR A 245 -4.36 5.28 8.78
C THR A 245 -4.79 3.84 8.52
N ARG A 246 -4.27 2.94 9.37
CA ARG A 246 -4.58 1.51 9.40
C ARG A 246 -4.56 0.99 10.84
N LYS A 247 -5.45 0.09 11.26
CA LYS A 247 -6.53 -0.57 10.50
C LYS A 247 -7.89 0.03 10.86
N ILE A 248 -8.73 0.21 9.85
CA ILE A 248 -10.12 0.66 10.01
C ILE A 248 -11.07 -0.51 9.73
N ASP A 249 -12.02 -0.71 10.63
CA ASP A 249 -13.10 -1.68 10.51
C ASP A 249 -14.43 -0.92 10.51
N PRO A 250 -15.34 -1.13 9.54
CA PRO A 250 -16.54 -0.30 9.39
C PRO A 250 -17.41 -0.23 10.64
N ILE A 251 -17.53 -1.35 11.36
CA ILE A 251 -18.38 -1.48 12.54
C ILE A 251 -17.64 -0.91 13.75
N THR A 252 -16.41 -1.40 14.01
CA THR A 252 -15.65 -1.05 15.21
C THR A 252 -15.10 0.38 15.17
N SER A 253 -14.84 0.91 13.98
CA SER A 253 -14.30 2.26 13.75
C SER A 253 -15.38 3.27 13.34
N SER A 254 -16.67 2.92 13.34
CA SER A 254 -17.76 3.75 12.80
C SER A 254 -17.71 5.22 13.29
N GLU A 255 -17.68 5.43 14.61
CA GLU A 255 -17.58 6.76 15.21
C GLU A 255 -16.28 7.50 14.86
N LEU A 256 -15.16 6.78 14.71
CA LEU A 256 -13.90 7.39 14.27
C LEU A 256 -13.97 7.80 12.80
N ILE A 257 -14.61 6.99 11.95
CA ILE A 257 -14.83 7.29 10.54
C ILE A 257 -15.69 8.56 10.42
N CYS A 258 -16.83 8.63 11.11
CA CYS A 258 -17.68 9.83 11.12
C CYS A 258 -16.91 11.07 11.58
N TYR A 259 -16.10 10.94 12.64
CA TYR A 259 -15.24 12.03 13.09
C TYR A 259 -14.23 12.48 12.03
N ILE A 260 -13.56 11.55 11.36
CA ILE A 260 -12.60 11.86 10.29
C ILE A 260 -13.32 12.59 9.15
N ASP A 261 -14.47 12.08 8.72
CA ASP A 261 -15.23 12.65 7.62
C ASP A 261 -15.63 14.09 7.91
N GLU A 262 -16.25 14.33 9.07
CA GLU A 262 -16.72 15.66 9.44
C GLU A 262 -15.57 16.63 9.76
N LYS A 263 -14.63 16.21 10.62
CA LYS A 263 -13.66 17.14 11.23
C LYS A 263 -12.35 17.26 10.47
N ILE A 264 -12.02 16.28 9.62
CA ILE A 264 -10.75 16.25 8.88
C ILE A 264 -10.97 16.38 7.38
N LEU A 265 -11.96 15.66 6.83
CA LEU A 265 -12.23 15.65 5.39
C LEU A 265 -13.25 16.73 4.97
N GLY A 266 -13.98 17.32 5.93
CA GLY A 266 -14.98 18.35 5.66
C GLY A 266 -16.22 17.82 4.95
N ARG A 267 -16.61 16.58 5.24
CA ARG A 267 -17.78 15.88 4.66
C ARG A 267 -18.85 15.69 5.73
N GLU A 268 -19.75 16.66 5.84
CA GLU A 268 -20.92 16.56 6.72
C GLU A 268 -21.95 15.56 6.16
N ASN A 269 -22.60 14.78 7.03
CA ASN A 269 -23.66 13.82 6.68
C ASN A 269 -23.25 12.74 5.66
N PHE A 270 -21.97 12.37 5.62
CA PHE A 270 -21.48 11.33 4.72
C PHE A 270 -21.95 9.94 5.17
N ASN A 271 -23.07 9.48 4.57
CA ASN A 271 -23.79 8.21 4.81
C ASN A 271 -23.10 7.26 5.78
N THR A 272 -23.59 7.08 6.99
CA THR A 272 -23.06 6.07 7.94
C THR A 272 -23.09 4.68 7.30
N ILE A 273 -22.00 3.91 7.43
CA ILE A 273 -21.93 2.50 6.99
C ILE A 273 -22.84 1.66 7.88
#